data_AF-A0A3P6F297-F1
#
_entry.id   AF-A0A3P6F297-F1
#
_cell.length_a   1.000
_cell.length_b   1.000
_cell.length_c   1.000
_cell.angle_alpha   90.00
_cell.angle_beta   90.00
_cell.angle_gamma   90.00
#
_symmetry.space_group_name_H-M   'P 1'
#
loop_
_entity.id
_entity.type
_entity.pdbx_description
1 polymer ?
#
loop_
_entity_poly.entity_id
_entity_poly.type
_entity_poly.pdbx_seq_one_letter_code
_entity_poly.pdbx_strand_id
1 'polypeptide(L)'
;MRDVIEDGDQVLIVLKHCNENLSTHEKELLKLQSKIDQMEKANLDPKHWTMQGEVPSHARFDDVQPAPSLPTKSKREVKELHDSKSKKGLAEVYEEEYVQKSNPLFAPSTFTDELKKEVPFLKLVFKHAIQELCLKLDALSHFHFTPKPVIEEMSIQTNVPAIAMEEVAPVAVSDAAMLAPEEIFSGTGKIKEELELTQEERKRRRAKKKRKFKAESAKQPVKKARDTTSTEMSKTGIF
;
A
#
# COMPACT_ATOMS: atom_id res chain seq x y z
N MET A 1 5.82 -24.61 30.72
CA MET A 1 6.72 -24.65 29.55
C MET A 1 7.60 -23.42 29.66
N ARG A 2 8.88 -23.67 29.94
CA ARG A 2 10.07 -22.79 30.02
C ARG A 2 9.91 -21.29 29.70
N ASP A 3 10.17 -20.49 30.74
CA ASP A 3 11.03 -19.28 30.87
C ASP A 3 11.23 -18.37 29.66
N VAL A 4 10.99 -17.05 29.83
CA VAL A 4 11.92 -15.93 29.50
C VAL A 4 11.40 -14.62 30.14
N ILE A 5 11.57 -14.43 31.45
CA ILE A 5 11.55 -13.08 32.07
C ILE A 5 12.47 -13.15 33.28
N GLU A 6 13.79 -13.01 33.14
CA GLU A 6 14.65 -12.87 34.34
C GLU A 6 16.10 -12.36 34.12
N ASP A 7 16.45 -11.76 32.98
CA ASP A 7 17.86 -11.36 32.75
C ASP A 7 18.16 -9.89 33.13
N GLY A 8 17.17 -9.00 33.16
CA GLY A 8 17.38 -7.56 33.42
C GLY A 8 17.55 -7.20 34.90
N ASP A 9 16.76 -7.80 35.78
CA ASP A 9 16.71 -7.43 37.19
C ASP A 9 17.80 -8.13 38.01
N GLN A 10 18.23 -9.34 37.63
CA GLN A 10 19.35 -10.03 38.27
C GLN A 10 20.69 -9.34 37.96
N VAL A 11 20.89 -8.82 36.75
CA VAL A 11 22.12 -8.08 36.36
C VAL A 11 22.23 -6.75 37.13
N LEU A 12 21.10 -6.08 37.40
CA LEU A 12 21.08 -4.84 38.18
C LEU A 12 21.41 -5.07 39.67
N ILE A 13 21.03 -6.22 40.23
CA ILE A 13 21.32 -6.60 41.63
C ILE A 13 22.79 -7.01 41.79
N VAL A 14 23.36 -7.72 40.82
CA VAL A 14 24.78 -8.12 40.80
C VAL A 14 25.70 -6.90 40.61
N LEU A 15 25.37 -5.99 39.68
CA LEU A 15 26.12 -4.74 39.50
C LEU A 15 26.10 -3.84 40.75
N LYS A 16 24.98 -3.83 41.50
CA LYS A 16 24.89 -3.09 42.78
C LYS A 16 25.74 -3.71 43.88
N HIS A 17 25.74 -5.04 44.03
CA HIS A 17 26.58 -5.73 45.03
C HIS A 17 28.08 -5.66 44.73
N CYS A 18 28.49 -5.67 43.45
CA CYS A 18 29.89 -5.47 43.10
C CYS A 18 30.35 -4.04 43.40
N ASN A 19 29.50 -3.03 43.28
CA ASN A 19 29.86 -1.62 43.50
C ASN A 19 30.28 -1.29 44.95
N GLU A 20 29.89 -2.10 45.93
CA GLU A 20 30.29 -1.90 47.33
C GLU A 20 31.75 -2.31 47.60
N ASN A 21 32.29 -3.31 46.89
CA ASN A 21 33.61 -3.90 47.14
C ASN A 21 34.76 -3.36 46.25
N LEU A 22 34.47 -2.47 45.30
CA LEU A 22 35.46 -1.96 44.34
C LEU A 22 36.31 -0.85 44.95
N SER A 23 37.59 -0.85 44.57
CA SER A 23 38.54 0.20 44.93
C SER A 23 38.08 1.57 44.42
N THR A 24 38.50 2.66 45.08
CA THR A 24 38.19 4.04 44.65
C THR A 24 38.56 4.28 43.20
N HIS A 25 39.73 3.81 42.77
CA HIS A 25 40.21 3.89 41.39
C HIS A 25 39.34 3.09 40.41
N GLU A 26 38.83 1.94 40.83
CA GLU A 26 38.01 1.07 39.98
C GLU A 26 36.60 1.65 39.78
N LYS A 27 36.05 2.30 40.81
CA LYS A 27 34.83 3.10 40.69
C LYS A 27 35.01 4.28 39.74
N GLU A 28 36.17 4.93 39.79
CA GLU A 28 36.53 6.00 38.83
C GLU A 28 36.64 5.46 37.39
N LEU A 29 37.27 4.30 37.19
CA LEU A 29 37.37 3.65 35.87
C LEU A 29 35.99 3.27 35.32
N LEU A 30 35.11 2.68 36.13
CA LEU A 30 33.75 2.34 35.68
C LEU A 30 32.92 3.57 35.34
N LYS A 31 33.10 4.67 36.07
CA LYS A 31 32.48 5.95 35.74
C LYS A 31 32.99 6.50 34.42
N LEU A 32 34.29 6.38 34.17
CA LEU A 32 34.92 6.79 32.91
C LEU A 32 34.44 5.93 31.75
N GLN A 33 34.38 4.61 31.94
CA GLN A 33 33.91 3.65 30.94
C GLN A 33 32.43 3.86 30.61
N SER A 34 31.57 3.99 31.61
CA SER A 34 30.17 4.35 31.41
C SER A 34 30.01 5.68 30.66
N LYS A 35 30.91 6.65 30.89
CA LYS A 35 30.91 7.91 30.17
C LYS A 35 31.35 7.76 28.70
N ILE A 36 32.34 6.92 28.44
CA ILE A 36 32.78 6.56 27.08
C ILE A 36 31.62 5.88 26.35
N ASP A 37 30.98 4.88 26.94
CA ASP A 37 29.85 4.17 26.33
C ASP A 37 28.68 5.11 26.01
N GLN A 38 28.38 6.06 26.91
CA GLN A 38 27.39 7.11 26.64
C GLN A 38 27.79 8.02 25.48
N MET A 39 29.07 8.38 25.38
CA MET A 39 29.57 9.21 24.28
C MET A 39 29.60 8.46 22.95
N GLU A 40 30.00 7.20 22.95
CA GLU A 40 29.99 6.32 21.78
C GLU A 40 28.56 6.11 21.27
N LYS A 41 27.62 5.85 22.19
CA LYS A 41 26.19 5.72 21.86
C LYS A 41 25.63 7.01 21.27
N ALA A 42 25.91 8.16 21.88
CA ALA A 42 25.47 9.46 21.38
C ALA A 42 26.08 9.82 20.00
N ASN A 43 27.26 9.29 19.68
CA ASN A 43 27.91 9.48 18.38
C ASN A 43 27.34 8.53 17.29
N LEU A 44 26.91 7.33 17.68
CA LEU A 44 26.26 6.37 16.79
C LEU A 44 24.82 6.78 16.45
N ASP A 45 24.12 7.42 17.39
CA ASP A 45 22.75 7.86 17.18
C ASP A 45 22.68 9.03 16.18
N PRO A 46 21.65 9.09 15.31
CA PRO A 46 21.51 10.16 14.34
C PRO A 46 21.38 11.52 15.05
N LYS A 47 22.12 12.51 14.55
CA LYS A 47 22.11 13.88 15.09
C LYS A 47 20.68 14.43 15.15
N HIS A 48 20.32 15.04 16.29
CA HIS A 48 19.08 15.77 16.44
C HIS A 48 18.92 16.82 15.32
N TRP A 49 17.68 17.05 14.88
CA TRP A 49 17.39 17.88 13.72
C TRP A 49 17.90 19.33 13.84
N THR A 50 18.13 19.86 15.04
CA THR A 50 18.76 21.19 15.24
C THR A 50 20.25 21.24 14.89
N MET A 51 20.92 20.08 14.86
CA MET A 51 22.33 19.93 14.48
C MET A 51 22.51 19.53 13.01
N GLN A 52 21.42 19.39 12.28
CA GLN A 52 21.39 19.13 10.85
C GLN A 52 20.97 20.43 10.15
N GLY A 53 21.71 20.86 9.13
CA GLY A 53 21.48 22.17 8.50
C GLY A 53 20.12 22.26 7.78
N GLU A 54 19.96 21.49 6.70
CA GLU A 54 18.80 21.56 5.82
C GLU A 54 17.76 20.48 6.16
N VAL A 55 17.22 20.51 7.38
CA VAL A 55 16.12 19.60 7.73
C VAL A 55 14.81 20.14 7.14
N PRO A 56 14.08 19.38 6.29
CA PRO A 56 12.77 19.79 5.79
C PRO A 56 11.77 19.92 6.96
N SER A 57 10.82 20.85 6.88
CA SER A 57 9.87 21.12 7.98
C SER A 57 9.15 19.88 8.50
N HIS A 58 8.84 18.92 7.61
CA HIS A 58 8.18 17.66 7.97
C HIS A 58 9.02 16.71 8.84
N ALA A 59 10.35 16.86 8.85
CA ALA A 59 11.23 16.09 9.72
C ALA A 59 11.47 16.78 11.09
N ARG A 60 10.99 18.02 11.25
CA ARG A 60 11.11 18.80 12.49
C ARG A 60 9.90 18.64 13.40
N PHE A 61 8.72 18.41 12.82
CA PHE A 61 7.45 18.37 13.53
C PHE A 61 6.73 17.04 13.28
N ASP A 62 6.27 16.42 14.36
CA ASP A 62 5.37 15.26 14.32
C ASP A 62 3.93 15.72 14.12
N ASP A 63 3.68 16.41 13.00
CA ASP A 63 2.34 16.88 12.66
C ASP A 63 1.46 15.68 12.33
N VAL A 64 0.28 15.62 12.96
CA VAL A 64 -0.74 14.60 12.68
C VAL A 64 -1.08 14.62 11.19
N GLN A 65 -0.63 13.59 10.46
CA GLN A 65 -0.93 13.45 9.05
C GLN A 65 -2.38 13.00 8.88
N PRO A 66 -3.12 13.54 7.88
CA PRO A 66 -4.42 13.01 7.52
C PRO A 66 -4.33 11.51 7.28
N ALA A 67 -5.24 10.74 7.89
CA ALA A 67 -5.28 9.30 7.70
C ALA A 67 -5.31 8.98 6.20
N PRO A 68 -4.44 8.06 5.71
CA PRO A 68 -4.42 7.72 4.31
C PRO A 68 -5.80 7.18 3.90
N SER A 69 -6.34 7.70 2.79
CA SER A 69 -7.57 7.15 2.21
C SER A 69 -7.36 5.67 1.90
N LEU A 70 -8.39 4.87 2.11
CA LEU A 70 -8.36 3.45 1.74
C LEU A 70 -7.89 3.31 0.28
N PRO A 71 -7.08 2.28 -0.04
CA PRO A 71 -6.54 2.11 -1.37
C PRO A 71 -7.68 1.83 -2.36
N THR A 72 -8.07 2.84 -3.13
CA THR A 72 -9.10 2.74 -4.18
C THR A 72 -8.57 2.06 -5.44
N LYS A 73 -7.24 2.04 -5.60
CA LYS A 73 -6.56 1.41 -6.74
C LYS A 73 -6.07 0.03 -6.35
N SER A 74 -6.38 -0.97 -7.18
CA SER A 74 -5.79 -2.30 -7.05
C SER A 74 -4.26 -2.21 -7.04
N LYS A 75 -3.62 -2.91 -6.11
CA LYS A 75 -2.16 -2.97 -6.02
C LYS A 75 -1.64 -3.54 -7.34
N ARG A 76 -0.65 -2.88 -7.95
CA ARG A 76 0.04 -3.41 -9.13
C ARG A 76 0.60 -4.79 -8.78
N GLU A 77 0.20 -5.79 -9.56
CA GLU A 77 0.70 -7.15 -9.40
C GLU A 77 2.20 -7.15 -9.66
N VAL A 78 2.98 -7.42 -8.61
CA VAL A 78 4.40 -7.70 -8.75
C VAL A 78 4.48 -9.15 -9.19
N LYS A 79 5.04 -9.41 -10.38
CA LYS A 79 5.27 -10.76 -10.85
C LYS A 79 6.40 -11.37 -10.03
N GLU A 80 6.05 -12.15 -9.01
CA GLU A 80 7.00 -12.87 -8.18
C GLU A 80 7.67 -13.98 -9.01
N LEU A 81 9.01 -13.97 -9.05
CA LEU A 81 9.81 -15.05 -9.64
C LEU A 81 10.16 -16.05 -8.53
N HIS A 82 10.11 -17.34 -8.85
CA HIS A 82 10.40 -18.39 -7.88
C HIS A 82 11.88 -18.80 -7.94
N ASP A 83 12.59 -18.70 -6.83
CA ASP A 83 14.04 -18.98 -6.75
C ASP A 83 14.39 -20.48 -6.62
N SER A 84 13.39 -21.37 -6.54
CA SER A 84 13.67 -22.80 -6.58
C SER A 84 14.01 -23.27 -7.99
N LYS A 85 14.78 -24.34 -8.08
CA LYS A 85 15.03 -25.04 -9.34
C LYS A 85 13.70 -25.46 -9.99
N SER A 86 13.61 -25.31 -11.31
CA SER A 86 12.48 -25.76 -12.10
C SER A 86 12.35 -27.29 -12.01
N LYS A 87 11.11 -27.78 -11.83
CA LYS A 87 10.80 -29.22 -11.90
C LYS A 87 10.75 -29.73 -13.34
N LYS A 88 10.50 -28.84 -14.31
CA LYS A 88 10.40 -29.15 -15.74
C LYS A 88 11.71 -28.87 -16.47
N GLY A 89 12.04 -29.72 -17.44
CA GLY A 89 13.20 -29.56 -18.32
C GLY A 89 12.97 -28.54 -19.44
N LEU A 90 14.05 -28.06 -20.08
CA LEU A 90 13.93 -27.10 -21.19
C LEU A 90 13.09 -27.65 -22.36
N ALA A 91 13.27 -28.92 -22.70
CA ALA A 91 12.52 -29.56 -23.79
C ALA A 91 11.00 -29.57 -23.53
N GLU A 92 10.60 -29.88 -22.29
CA GLU A 92 9.21 -29.91 -21.85
C GLU A 92 8.57 -28.51 -21.86
N VAL A 93 9.32 -27.48 -21.46
CA VAL A 93 8.86 -26.08 -21.55
C VAL A 93 8.59 -25.68 -23.01
N TYR A 94 9.46 -26.06 -23.94
CA TYR A 94 9.26 -25.77 -25.36
C TYR A 94 8.06 -26.53 -25.95
N GLU A 95 7.86 -27.79 -25.54
CA GLU A 95 6.70 -28.58 -25.95
C GLU A 95 5.40 -27.93 -25.46
N GLU A 96 5.33 -27.55 -24.18
CA GLU A 96 4.17 -26.88 -23.59
C GLU A 96 3.89 -25.53 -24.26
N GLU A 97 4.90 -24.71 -24.51
CA GLU A 97 4.73 -23.46 -25.25
C GLU A 97 4.25 -23.68 -26.68
N TYR A 98 4.74 -24.72 -27.37
CA TYR A 98 4.31 -25.05 -28.72
C TYR A 98 2.85 -25.49 -28.73
N VAL A 99 2.46 -26.36 -27.80
CA VAL A 99 1.07 -26.80 -27.64
C VAL A 99 0.16 -25.61 -27.31
N GLN A 100 0.55 -24.74 -26.38
CA GLN A 100 -0.19 -23.51 -26.04
C GLN A 100 -0.33 -22.54 -27.22
N LYS A 101 0.72 -22.38 -28.03
CA LYS A 101 0.69 -21.56 -29.24
C LYS A 101 -0.19 -22.18 -30.33
N SER A 102 -0.19 -23.51 -30.46
CA SER A 102 -1.02 -24.23 -31.43
C SER A 102 -2.50 -24.31 -31.02
N ASN A 103 -2.76 -24.40 -29.71
CA ASN A 103 -4.07 -24.59 -29.12
C ASN A 103 -4.24 -23.65 -27.92
N PRO A 104 -4.68 -22.40 -28.14
CA PRO A 104 -4.85 -21.40 -27.07
C PRO A 104 -5.92 -21.76 -26.03
N LEU A 105 -6.68 -22.84 -26.24
CA LEU A 105 -7.66 -23.39 -25.30
C LEU A 105 -7.07 -24.44 -24.33
N PHE A 106 -5.86 -24.95 -24.61
CA PHE A 106 -5.18 -25.96 -23.80
C PHE A 106 -3.95 -25.34 -23.14
N ALA A 107 -4.19 -24.45 -22.18
CA ALA A 107 -3.14 -23.97 -21.28
C ALA A 107 -3.20 -24.79 -19.98
N PRO A 108 -2.16 -25.56 -19.60
CA PRO A 108 -2.13 -26.22 -18.31
C PRO A 108 -2.12 -25.14 -17.20
N SER A 109 -3.03 -25.27 -16.23
CA SER A 109 -3.04 -24.39 -15.06
C SER A 109 -1.73 -24.55 -14.31
N THR A 110 -0.91 -23.49 -14.30
CA THR A 110 0.26 -23.45 -13.41
C THR A 110 -0.22 -23.48 -11.96
N PHE A 111 0.51 -24.10 -11.04
CA PHE A 111 0.18 -24.15 -9.60
C PHE A 111 -0.14 -22.77 -8.98
N THR A 112 0.46 -21.70 -9.52
CA THR A 112 0.17 -20.32 -9.13
C THR A 112 -1.21 -19.83 -9.55
N ASP A 113 -1.79 -20.39 -10.62
CA ASP A 113 -3.14 -20.11 -11.12
C ASP A 113 -4.21 -20.82 -10.26
N GLU A 114 -3.91 -22.01 -9.74
CA GLU A 114 -4.79 -22.70 -8.79
C GLU A 114 -4.93 -21.92 -7.49
N LEU A 115 -3.82 -21.50 -6.87
CA LEU A 115 -3.87 -20.63 -5.69
C LEU A 115 -4.61 -19.32 -5.98
N LYS A 116 -4.45 -18.76 -7.19
CA LYS A 116 -5.20 -17.58 -7.63
C LYS A 116 -6.69 -17.84 -7.88
N LYS A 117 -7.14 -19.08 -8.06
CA LYS A 117 -8.55 -19.47 -8.17
C LYS A 117 -9.15 -19.79 -6.81
N GLU A 118 -8.37 -20.42 -5.93
CA GLU A 118 -8.81 -20.74 -4.57
C GLU A 118 -8.92 -19.49 -3.69
N VAL A 119 -7.98 -18.55 -3.78
CA VAL A 119 -8.01 -17.30 -3.00
C VAL A 119 -9.29 -16.47 -3.21
N PRO A 120 -9.77 -16.18 -4.45
CA PRO A 120 -11.02 -15.44 -4.65
C PRO A 120 -12.24 -16.28 -4.24
N PHE A 121 -12.22 -17.60 -4.44
CA PHE A 121 -13.29 -18.48 -3.97
C PHE A 121 -13.42 -18.44 -2.45
N LEU A 122 -12.31 -18.64 -1.72
CA LEU A 122 -12.28 -18.57 -0.26
C LEU A 122 -12.70 -17.19 0.25
N LYS A 123 -12.27 -16.12 -0.43
CA LYS A 123 -12.69 -14.74 -0.13
C LYS A 123 -14.19 -14.55 -0.33
N LEU A 124 -14.79 -15.19 -1.33
CA LEU A 124 -16.23 -15.13 -1.59
C LEU A 124 -17.02 -15.90 -0.54
N VAL A 125 -16.60 -17.12 -0.20
CA VAL A 125 -17.21 -17.96 0.85
C VAL A 125 -17.18 -17.24 2.19
N PHE A 126 -16.04 -16.65 2.56
CA PHE A 126 -15.90 -15.89 3.80
C PHE A 126 -16.78 -14.64 3.81
N LYS A 127 -16.85 -13.89 2.69
CA LYS A 127 -17.76 -12.74 2.55
C LYS A 127 -19.22 -13.16 2.75
N HIS A 128 -19.65 -14.25 2.11
CA HIS A 128 -21.02 -14.74 2.24
C HIS A 128 -21.34 -15.17 3.68
N ALA A 129 -20.45 -15.95 4.32
CA ALA A 129 -20.63 -16.40 5.69
C ALA A 129 -20.73 -15.23 6.68
N ILE A 130 -19.89 -14.19 6.53
CA ILE A 130 -19.97 -12.98 7.34
C ILE A 130 -21.26 -12.23 7.07
N GLN A 131 -21.66 -12.06 5.80
CA GLN A 131 -22.90 -11.38 5.45
C GLN A 131 -24.11 -12.06 6.10
N GLU A 132 -24.19 -13.39 6.02
CA GLU A 132 -25.26 -14.16 6.63
C GLU A 132 -25.28 -14.02 8.17
N LEU A 133 -24.11 -14.07 8.81
CA LEU A 133 -23.99 -13.86 10.25
C LEU A 133 -24.45 -12.45 10.66
N CYS A 134 -23.96 -11.41 9.97
CA CYS A 134 -24.35 -10.03 10.23
C CYS A 134 -25.85 -9.83 10.07
N LEU A 135 -26.47 -10.37 9.02
CA LEU A 135 -27.92 -10.26 8.82
C LEU A 135 -28.72 -10.86 9.99
N LYS A 136 -28.28 -12.01 10.54
CA LYS A 136 -28.92 -12.64 11.70
C LYS A 136 -28.77 -11.77 12.96
N LEU A 137 -27.59 -11.20 13.18
CA LEU A 137 -27.31 -10.32 14.33
C LEU A 137 -28.05 -8.97 14.21
N ASP A 138 -28.15 -8.42 13.01
CA ASP A 138 -28.87 -7.18 12.72
C ASP A 138 -30.37 -7.36 13.01
N ALA A 139 -30.95 -8.50 12.61
CA ALA A 139 -32.35 -8.83 12.94
C ALA A 139 -32.58 -9.02 14.44
N LEU A 140 -31.64 -9.68 15.15
CA LEU A 140 -31.73 -9.90 16.59
C LEU A 140 -31.60 -8.59 17.40
N SER A 141 -30.81 -7.64 16.91
CA SER A 141 -30.59 -6.32 17.52
C SER A 141 -31.62 -5.26 17.13
N HIS A 142 -32.72 -5.66 16.47
CA HIS A 142 -33.77 -4.76 15.99
C HIS A 142 -33.23 -3.68 15.04
N PHE A 143 -32.20 -4.03 14.26
CA PHE A 143 -31.53 -3.16 13.30
C PHE A 143 -30.90 -1.89 13.92
N HIS A 144 -30.54 -1.92 15.21
CA HIS A 144 -29.75 -0.86 15.87
C HIS A 144 -28.24 -1.13 15.77
N PHE A 145 -27.67 -0.91 14.58
CA PHE A 145 -26.25 -1.16 14.32
C PHE A 145 -25.58 0.03 13.62
N THR A 146 -24.25 0.03 13.61
CA THR A 146 -23.46 0.97 12.83
C THR A 146 -23.42 0.51 11.37
N PRO A 147 -23.81 1.35 10.39
CA PRO A 147 -23.88 0.93 9.00
C PRO A 147 -22.52 0.43 8.51
N LYS A 148 -22.55 -0.55 7.60
CA LYS A 148 -21.34 -1.15 7.03
C LYS A 148 -20.46 -0.05 6.39
N PRO A 149 -19.13 -0.11 6.53
CA PRO A 149 -18.24 0.87 5.92
C PRO A 149 -18.39 0.86 4.39
N VAL A 150 -18.27 2.03 3.77
CA VAL A 150 -18.41 2.19 2.32
C VAL A 150 -17.26 1.49 1.62
N ILE A 151 -17.58 0.46 0.83
CA ILE A 151 -16.64 -0.21 -0.08
C ILE A 151 -16.96 0.30 -1.48
N GLU A 152 -15.96 0.87 -2.15
CA GLU A 152 -16.10 1.30 -3.54
C GLU A 152 -16.16 0.06 -4.45
N GLU A 153 -17.37 -0.37 -4.79
CA GLU A 153 -17.60 -1.44 -5.75
C GLU A 153 -17.74 -0.84 -7.17
N MET A 154 -16.91 -1.31 -8.10
CA MET A 154 -17.02 -0.91 -9.51
C MET A 154 -18.20 -1.63 -10.16
N SER A 155 -19.30 -0.92 -10.39
CA SER A 155 -20.40 -1.39 -11.23
C SER A 155 -20.25 -0.83 -12.66
N ILE A 156 -20.43 -1.70 -13.65
CA ILE A 156 -20.40 -1.31 -15.06
C ILE A 156 -21.85 -1.20 -15.52
N GLN A 157 -22.33 0.02 -15.74
CA GLN A 157 -23.64 0.27 -16.33
C GLN A 157 -23.54 0.21 -17.85
N THR A 158 -24.48 -0.46 -18.49
CA THR A 158 -24.59 -0.55 -19.95
C THR A 158 -25.58 0.49 -20.47
N ASN A 159 -25.35 1.01 -21.68
CA ASN A 159 -26.28 1.94 -22.31
C ASN A 159 -27.54 1.20 -22.77
N VAL A 160 -28.55 1.16 -21.91
CA VAL A 160 -29.84 0.52 -22.15
C VAL A 160 -30.93 1.58 -21.96
N PRO A 161 -32.01 1.57 -22.76
CA PRO A 161 -33.17 2.44 -22.52
C PRO A 161 -33.72 2.21 -21.11
N ALA A 162 -34.16 3.28 -20.45
CA ALA A 162 -34.64 3.22 -19.07
C ALA A 162 -35.77 2.20 -18.88
N ILE A 163 -36.66 2.10 -19.86
CA ILE A 163 -37.79 1.14 -19.89
C ILE A 163 -37.34 -0.30 -19.67
N ALA A 164 -36.18 -0.72 -20.20
CA ALA A 164 -35.77 -2.13 -20.09
C ALA A 164 -35.26 -2.51 -18.69
N MET A 165 -34.97 -1.53 -17.81
CA MET A 165 -34.69 -1.77 -16.40
C MET A 165 -35.93 -1.64 -15.51
N GLU A 166 -37.05 -1.12 -16.04
CA GLU A 166 -38.29 -0.94 -15.31
C GLU A 166 -39.11 -2.25 -15.26
N GLU A 167 -40.05 -2.31 -14.30
CA GLU A 167 -41.00 -3.41 -14.21
C GLU A 167 -41.96 -3.40 -15.41
N VAL A 168 -42.38 -4.59 -15.85
CA VAL A 168 -43.28 -4.75 -17.00
C VAL A 168 -44.68 -4.26 -16.63
N ALA A 169 -44.94 -2.98 -16.85
CA ALA A 169 -46.25 -2.36 -16.73
C ALA A 169 -46.73 -1.84 -18.10
N PRO A 170 -48.02 -2.02 -18.47
CA PRO A 170 -48.50 -1.74 -19.82
C PRO A 170 -48.59 -0.26 -20.22
N VAL A 171 -48.19 0.70 -19.35
CA VAL A 171 -48.43 2.14 -19.55
C VAL A 171 -47.13 2.96 -19.69
N ALA A 172 -45.95 2.36 -19.58
CA ALA A 172 -44.69 3.11 -19.59
C ALA A 172 -44.27 3.52 -21.02
N VAL A 173 -44.09 4.82 -21.25
CA VAL A 173 -43.52 5.40 -22.48
C VAL A 173 -42.44 6.40 -22.09
N SER A 174 -41.19 5.93 -21.98
CA SER A 174 -40.02 6.76 -21.67
C SER A 174 -38.84 6.41 -22.58
N ASP A 175 -38.61 7.19 -23.64
CA ASP A 175 -37.52 6.95 -24.61
C ASP A 175 -36.11 7.36 -24.10
N ALA A 176 -35.97 7.68 -22.80
CA ALA A 176 -34.72 8.13 -22.22
C ALA A 176 -33.70 6.99 -22.08
N ALA A 177 -32.43 7.27 -22.43
CA ALA A 177 -31.31 6.37 -22.17
C ALA A 177 -30.82 6.50 -20.72
N MET A 178 -30.29 5.41 -20.15
CA MET A 178 -29.74 5.40 -18.78
C MET A 178 -28.47 6.23 -18.63
N LEU A 179 -27.61 6.29 -19.65
CA LEU A 179 -26.36 7.06 -19.59
C LEU A 179 -26.59 8.53 -19.91
N ALA A 180 -25.89 9.39 -19.17
CA ALA A 180 -25.91 10.82 -19.44
C ALA A 180 -25.20 11.14 -20.77
N PRO A 181 -25.61 12.20 -21.51
CA PRO A 181 -24.91 12.62 -22.72
C PRO A 181 -23.40 12.89 -22.53
N GLU A 182 -22.97 13.32 -21.34
CA GLU A 182 -21.56 13.52 -21.01
C GLU A 182 -20.76 12.21 -20.85
N GLU A 183 -21.42 11.12 -20.45
CA GLU A 183 -20.82 9.78 -20.35
C GLU A 183 -20.68 9.13 -21.74
N ILE A 184 -21.63 9.41 -22.63
CA ILE A 184 -21.58 8.99 -24.04
C ILE A 184 -20.53 9.83 -24.80
N PHE A 185 -20.46 11.13 -24.53
CA PHE A 185 -19.57 12.05 -25.22
C PHE A 185 -18.96 13.09 -24.27
N SER A 186 -17.68 12.91 -23.97
CA SER A 186 -16.87 13.89 -23.21
C SER A 186 -16.11 14.83 -24.15
N GLY A 187 -16.85 15.68 -24.86
CA GLY A 187 -16.25 16.71 -25.72
C GLY A 187 -15.68 17.88 -24.92
N THR A 188 -14.41 18.25 -25.13
CA THR A 188 -13.90 19.51 -24.57
C THR A 188 -14.48 20.68 -25.36
N GLY A 189 -15.49 21.37 -24.82
CA GLY A 189 -16.38 22.25 -25.59
C GLY A 189 -15.76 23.36 -26.46
N LYS A 190 -14.51 23.81 -26.21
CA LYS A 190 -13.81 24.79 -27.06
C LYS A 190 -12.48 24.23 -27.54
N ILE A 191 -12.53 23.42 -28.59
CA ILE A 191 -11.35 22.98 -29.33
C ILE A 191 -10.89 24.18 -30.16
N LYS A 192 -9.74 24.75 -29.81
CA LYS A 192 -9.03 25.74 -30.63
C LYS A 192 -7.68 25.14 -30.99
N GLU A 193 -7.34 25.19 -32.26
CA GLU A 193 -6.05 24.71 -32.76
C GLU A 193 -4.91 25.60 -32.23
N GLU A 194 -3.69 25.07 -32.16
CA GLU A 194 -2.54 25.83 -31.68
C GLU A 194 -2.18 27.01 -32.59
N LEU A 195 -2.49 26.91 -33.90
CA LEU A 195 -2.25 27.94 -34.90
C LEU A 195 -3.16 29.16 -34.71
N GLU A 196 -4.41 28.92 -34.34
CA GLU A 196 -5.44 29.95 -34.09
C GLU A 196 -5.26 30.66 -32.74
N LEU A 197 -4.32 30.20 -31.92
CA LEU A 197 -4.13 30.68 -30.55
C LEU A 197 -3.26 31.94 -30.52
N THR A 198 -3.77 33.03 -29.94
CA THR A 198 -2.95 34.23 -29.72
C THR A 198 -1.82 33.96 -28.74
N GLN A 199 -0.76 34.78 -28.78
CA GLN A 199 0.38 34.63 -27.86
C GLN A 199 -0.03 34.76 -26.39
N GLU A 200 -1.02 35.60 -26.08
CA GLU A 200 -1.57 35.76 -24.74
C GLU A 200 -2.32 34.52 -24.27
N GLU A 201 -3.16 33.94 -25.13
CA GLU A 201 -3.91 32.73 -24.82
C GLU A 201 -2.97 31.52 -24.64
N ARG A 202 -1.86 31.45 -25.39
CA ARG A 202 -0.75 30.50 -25.16
C ARG A 202 -0.13 30.67 -23.77
N LYS A 203 0.23 31.89 -23.37
CA LYS A 203 0.78 32.18 -22.03
C LYS A 203 -0.20 31.79 -20.92
N ARG A 204 -1.48 32.13 -21.08
CA ARG A 204 -2.56 31.77 -20.13
C ARG A 204 -2.74 30.25 -20.02
N ARG A 205 -2.72 29.50 -21.13
CA ARG A 205 -2.78 28.03 -21.14
C ARG A 205 -1.60 27.42 -20.39
N ARG A 206 -0.37 27.91 -20.61
CA ARG A 206 0.84 27.46 -19.89
C ARG A 206 0.73 27.71 -18.39
N ALA A 207 0.29 28.90 -17.99
CA ALA A 207 0.08 29.23 -16.58
C ALA A 207 -0.99 28.35 -15.92
N LYS A 208 -2.13 28.11 -16.60
CA LYS A 208 -3.20 27.22 -16.13
C LYS A 208 -2.70 25.77 -15.98
N LYS A 209 -1.93 25.28 -16.96
CA LYS A 209 -1.32 23.93 -16.91
C LYS A 209 -0.33 23.82 -15.74
N LYS A 210 0.54 24.81 -15.55
CA LYS A 210 1.48 24.88 -14.40
C LYS A 210 0.74 24.87 -13.06
N ARG A 211 -0.37 25.62 -12.95
CA ARG A 211 -1.20 25.65 -11.73
C ARG A 211 -1.87 24.31 -11.46
N LYS A 212 -2.44 23.66 -12.48
CA LYS A 212 -3.05 22.33 -12.34
C LYS A 212 -2.02 21.29 -11.89
N PHE A 213 -0.86 21.25 -12.55
CA PHE A 213 0.21 20.32 -12.19
C PHE A 213 0.72 20.53 -10.76
N LYS A 214 0.94 21.79 -10.34
CA LYS A 214 1.34 22.11 -8.96
C LYS A 214 0.29 21.67 -7.93
N ALA A 215 -1.00 21.81 -8.26
CA ALA A 215 -2.09 21.37 -7.39
C ALA A 215 -2.17 19.83 -7.30
N GLU A 216 -1.91 19.13 -8.39
CA GLU A 216 -1.90 17.67 -8.44
C GLU A 216 -0.69 17.06 -7.70
N SER A 217 0.50 17.65 -7.88
CA SER A 217 1.71 17.23 -7.16
C SER A 217 1.59 17.43 -5.65
N ALA A 218 0.87 18.46 -5.19
CA ALA A 218 0.63 18.70 -3.78
C ALA A 218 -0.36 17.70 -3.15
N LYS A 219 -1.22 17.05 -3.96
CA LYS A 219 -2.18 16.04 -3.51
C LYS A 219 -1.63 14.62 -3.49
N GLN A 220 -0.55 14.34 -4.23
CA GLN A 220 0.10 13.05 -4.13
C GLN A 220 0.83 12.95 -2.78
N PRO A 221 0.61 11.88 -2.00
CA PRO A 221 1.39 11.66 -0.79
C PRO A 221 2.86 11.58 -1.20
N VAL A 222 3.72 12.34 -0.50
CA VAL A 222 5.17 12.30 -0.70
C VAL A 222 5.58 10.84 -0.60
N LYS A 223 6.00 10.25 -1.73
CA LYS A 223 6.55 8.89 -1.73
C LYS A 223 7.75 8.93 -0.80
N LYS A 224 7.64 8.32 0.39
CA LYS A 224 8.80 8.07 1.25
C LYS A 224 9.86 7.42 0.37
N ALA A 225 11.03 8.06 0.30
CA ALA A 225 12.18 7.49 -0.38
C ALA A 225 12.38 6.09 0.20
N ARG A 226 12.58 5.09 -0.68
CA ARG A 226 12.88 3.73 -0.22
C ARG A 226 14.19 3.81 0.57
N ASP A 227 14.14 3.45 1.84
CA ASP A 227 15.32 3.32 2.68
C ASP A 227 16.21 2.21 2.09
N THR A 228 17.28 2.61 1.41
CA THR A 228 18.34 1.72 0.90
C THR A 228 19.31 1.45 2.04
N THR A 229 18.92 0.67 3.05
CA THR A 229 19.81 0.30 4.16
C THR A 229 19.87 -1.20 4.43
N SER A 230 19.15 -2.04 3.68
CA SER A 230 19.08 -3.49 3.92
C SER A 230 20.04 -4.35 3.09
N THR A 231 20.94 -3.77 2.28
CA THR A 231 21.83 -4.56 1.38
C THR A 231 23.31 -4.61 1.80
N GLU A 232 23.75 -3.90 2.85
CA GLU A 232 25.19 -3.81 3.18
C GLU A 232 25.70 -4.82 4.23
N MET A 233 24.85 -5.64 4.85
CA MET A 233 25.24 -6.49 6.00
C MET A 233 25.69 -7.93 5.67
N SER A 234 25.81 -8.36 4.40
CA SER A 234 26.12 -9.77 4.06
C SER A 234 27.53 -10.02 3.50
N LYS A 235 28.45 -9.04 3.58
CA LYS A 235 29.78 -9.14 2.93
C LYS A 235 30.97 -8.96 3.87
N THR A 236 30.96 -9.60 5.05
CA THR A 236 32.18 -9.83 5.84
C THR A 236 32.13 -11.15 6.62
N GLY A 237 32.66 -12.22 6.01
CA GLY A 237 33.22 -13.40 6.67
C GLY A 237 34.45 -13.79 5.84
N ILE A 238 35.65 -13.31 6.19
CA ILE A 238 36.65 -13.93 7.09
C ILE A 238 37.13 -15.28 6.55
N PHE A 239 38.44 -15.29 6.25
CA PHE A 239 39.31 -16.43 5.94
C PHE A 239 39.26 -17.52 7.02
#